data_AF-A0A524I7Z7-F1
#
_entry.id   AF-A0A524I7Z7-F1
#
_cell.length_a   1.000
_cell.length_b   1.000
_cell.length_c   1.000
_cell.angle_alpha   90.00
_cell.angle_beta   90.00
_cell.angle_gamma   90.00
#
_symmetry.space_group_name_H-M   'P 1'
#
loop_
_entity.id
_entity.type
_entity.pdbx_description
1 polymer ?
#
loop_
_entity_poly.entity_id
_entity_poly.type
_entity_poly.pdbx_seq_one_letter_code
_entity_poly.pdbx_strand_id
1 'polypeptide(L)'
;MPVTYIQAINQAMQEEMARDENVMLLGEDVGILGGAFKASEGLLERFGSERVLDTPISEALIVGAGVGLAIQGMRPILEMQFIDFIACGFDQIVNMAATLRYRHGGQTSCPIVIRGPCGAGVHGGVYHSKNPEAWFFHVPGLKVVAPATAHDAKGLLKAAIRDDDPVIYLEHKFLYRRIKEDLPEGDHVVPIGKAALRKEGRDLTVITYGSPVHAVMKAARDMASEVDIEVIDLRTLLPYDWKTIRESVTKTGKVLIIHEARLTGGIGGEIAARIAGDLFEYLDGPVMRLASKDTHNAFAGPMEEYIIPNQEKVTEAIRKLAAY
;
A
#
# COMPACT_ATOMS: atom_id res chain seq x y z
N MET A 1 23.92 -0.44 8.70
CA MET A 1 23.20 0.71 9.29
C MET A 1 21.75 0.55 8.91
N PRO A 2 20.81 0.76 9.84
CA PRO A 2 19.39 0.56 9.57
C PRO A 2 18.91 1.53 8.47
N VAL A 3 18.12 1.00 7.54
CA VAL A 3 17.60 1.69 6.36
C VAL A 3 16.20 2.19 6.69
N THR A 4 15.94 3.47 6.47
CA THR A 4 14.59 4.04 6.62
C THR A 4 13.64 3.51 5.54
N TYR A 5 12.33 3.54 5.78
CA TYR A 5 11.33 3.14 4.78
C TYR A 5 11.52 3.86 3.43
N ILE A 6 11.79 5.17 3.43
CA ILE A 6 12.02 5.93 2.19
C ILE A 6 13.34 5.57 1.51
N GLN A 7 14.39 5.31 2.29
CA GLN A 7 15.66 4.83 1.73
C GLN A 7 15.50 3.41 1.16
N ALA A 8 14.63 2.58 1.73
CA ALA A 8 14.34 1.24 1.22
C ALA A 8 13.68 1.30 -0.17
N ILE A 9 12.77 2.26 -0.38
CA ILE A 9 12.17 2.58 -1.69
C ILE A 9 13.23 3.06 -2.68
N ASN A 10 14.07 4.01 -2.26
CA ASN A 10 15.16 4.52 -3.09
C ASN A 10 16.12 3.39 -3.51
N GLN A 11 16.53 2.52 -2.57
CA GLN A 11 17.36 1.36 -2.85
C GLN A 11 16.70 0.37 -3.83
N ALA A 12 15.40 0.11 -3.69
CA ALA A 12 14.67 -0.73 -4.64
C ALA A 12 14.73 -0.14 -6.06
N MET A 13 14.47 1.16 -6.23
CA MET A 13 14.58 1.81 -7.54
C MET A 13 16.01 1.76 -8.09
N GLN A 14 17.02 2.05 -7.25
CA GLN A 14 18.43 1.97 -7.66
C GLN A 14 18.81 0.57 -8.16
N GLU A 15 18.39 -0.47 -7.44
CA GLU A 15 18.72 -1.85 -7.79
C GLU A 15 18.04 -2.30 -9.08
N GLU A 16 16.74 -2.00 -9.24
CA GLU A 16 16.02 -2.42 -10.45
C GLU A 16 16.43 -1.61 -11.69
N MET A 17 16.74 -0.32 -11.55
CA MET A 17 17.28 0.48 -12.66
C MET A 17 18.68 0.04 -13.09
N ALA A 18 19.51 -0.43 -12.15
CA ALA A 18 20.82 -1.01 -12.47
C ALA A 18 20.70 -2.41 -13.09
N ARG A 19 19.65 -3.17 -12.73
CA ARG A 19 19.40 -4.52 -13.23
C ARG A 19 18.83 -4.54 -14.64
N ASP A 20 17.97 -3.59 -14.98
CA ASP A 20 17.23 -3.57 -16.24
C ASP A 20 17.30 -2.18 -16.89
N GLU A 21 17.80 -2.14 -18.11
CA GLU A 21 17.98 -0.90 -18.87
C GLU A 21 16.66 -0.25 -19.32
N ASN A 22 15.55 -0.99 -19.24
CA ASN A 22 14.21 -0.52 -19.61
C ASN A 22 13.47 0.16 -18.46
N VAL A 23 13.97 0.09 -17.21
CA VAL A 23 13.29 0.65 -16.03
C VAL A 23 13.57 2.14 -15.91
N MET A 24 12.58 3.01 -16.06
CA MET A 24 12.77 4.46 -15.99
C MET A 24 11.84 5.11 -14.99
N LEU A 25 12.22 6.24 -14.40
CA LEU A 25 11.41 7.01 -13.47
C LEU A 25 10.88 8.27 -14.15
N LEU A 26 9.57 8.49 -14.08
CA LEU A 26 8.90 9.70 -14.54
C LEU A 26 8.02 10.27 -13.43
N GLY A 27 8.00 11.59 -13.29
CA GLY A 27 7.10 12.28 -12.39
C GLY A 27 7.47 13.74 -12.19
N GLU A 28 6.73 14.42 -11.32
CA GLU A 28 6.98 15.81 -10.97
C GLU A 28 8.12 15.89 -9.94
N ASP A 29 9.17 16.63 -10.29
CA ASP A 29 10.35 16.88 -9.45
C ASP A 29 11.15 15.62 -9.06
N VAL A 30 11.02 14.51 -9.79
CA VAL A 30 11.75 13.25 -9.50
C VAL A 30 13.23 13.30 -9.88
N GLY A 31 13.61 14.18 -10.80
CA GLY A 31 14.95 14.36 -11.33
C GLY A 31 15.80 15.26 -10.46
N ILE A 32 15.90 16.54 -10.82
CA ILE A 32 16.85 17.49 -10.21
C ILE A 32 16.63 17.64 -8.70
N LEU A 33 15.37 17.64 -8.26
CA LEU A 33 15.04 17.73 -6.83
C LEU A 33 15.25 16.40 -6.09
N GLY A 34 15.29 15.26 -6.79
CA GLY A 34 15.32 13.93 -6.17
C GLY A 34 13.99 13.52 -5.51
N GLY A 35 12.88 14.09 -5.97
CA GLY A 35 11.53 13.88 -5.47
C GLY A 35 11.18 14.80 -4.30
N ALA A 36 9.91 15.20 -4.19
CA ALA A 36 9.42 16.10 -3.13
C ALA A 36 9.73 15.59 -1.72
N PHE A 37 9.79 14.26 -1.55
CA PHE A 37 10.12 13.60 -0.28
C PHE A 37 11.56 13.09 -0.20
N LYS A 38 12.39 13.26 -1.24
CA LYS A 38 13.72 12.64 -1.39
C LYS A 38 13.68 11.12 -1.63
N ALA A 39 12.63 10.62 -2.29
CA ALA A 39 12.49 9.20 -2.61
C ALA A 39 13.38 8.78 -3.79
N SER A 40 13.69 9.69 -4.73
CA SER A 40 14.51 9.45 -5.92
C SER A 40 15.87 10.16 -5.86
N GLU A 41 16.29 10.61 -4.69
CA GLU A 41 17.60 11.26 -4.48
C GLU A 41 18.75 10.38 -5.00
N GLY A 42 19.66 10.98 -5.77
CA GLY A 42 20.82 10.30 -6.36
C GLY A 42 20.55 9.50 -7.63
N LEU A 43 19.29 9.32 -8.05
CA LEU A 43 18.96 8.52 -9.24
C LEU A 43 19.37 9.23 -10.53
N LEU A 44 19.13 10.54 -10.63
CA LEU A 44 19.46 11.32 -11.83
C LEU A 44 20.97 11.32 -12.09
N GLU A 45 21.77 11.55 -11.05
CA GLU A 45 23.24 11.54 -11.15
C GLU A 45 23.77 10.18 -11.57
N ARG A 46 23.10 9.10 -11.15
CA ARG A 46 23.53 7.72 -11.42
C ARG A 46 23.09 7.20 -12.80
N PHE A 47 21.88 7.51 -13.24
CA PHE A 47 21.26 6.91 -14.43
C PHE A 47 21.05 7.89 -15.59
N GLY A 48 21.22 9.19 -15.36
CA GLY A 48 21.08 10.23 -16.38
C GLY A 48 19.64 10.61 -16.70
N SER A 49 19.49 11.70 -17.45
CA SER A 49 18.20 12.32 -17.79
C SER A 49 17.32 11.49 -18.73
N GLU A 50 17.88 10.50 -19.42
CA GLU A 50 17.11 9.58 -20.27
C GLU A 50 16.33 8.52 -19.45
N ARG A 51 16.69 8.35 -18.17
CA ARG A 51 16.12 7.32 -17.29
C ARG A 51 15.45 7.88 -16.04
N VAL A 52 15.68 9.15 -15.72
CA VAL A 52 15.01 9.89 -14.65
C VAL A 52 14.51 11.23 -15.22
N LEU A 53 13.21 11.32 -15.47
CA LEU A 53 12.59 12.42 -16.20
C LEU A 53 11.62 13.22 -15.33
N ASP A 54 11.89 14.52 -15.20
CA ASP A 54 10.92 15.49 -14.72
C ASP A 54 9.84 15.72 -15.78
N THR A 55 8.56 15.59 -15.39
CA THR A 55 7.42 15.81 -16.28
C THR A 55 6.75 17.17 -16.03
N PRO A 56 5.97 17.70 -16.99
CA PRO A 56 5.00 18.75 -16.69
C PRO A 56 4.04 18.32 -15.57
N ILE A 57 3.46 19.30 -14.87
CA ILE A 57 2.45 19.07 -13.83
C ILE A 57 1.15 18.61 -14.48
N SER A 58 1.01 17.30 -14.66
CA SER A 58 -0.14 16.66 -15.31
C SER A 58 -0.10 15.14 -15.07
N GLU A 59 -0.83 14.67 -14.06
CA GLU A 59 -0.81 13.26 -13.69
C GLU A 59 -1.41 12.36 -14.78
N ALA A 60 -2.39 12.87 -15.54
CA ALA A 60 -2.93 12.17 -16.70
C ALA A 60 -1.87 11.94 -17.79
N LEU A 61 -1.00 12.93 -18.03
CA LEU A 61 0.13 12.81 -18.94
C LEU A 61 1.14 11.78 -18.42
N ILE A 62 1.47 11.83 -17.13
CA ILE A 62 2.42 10.89 -16.49
C ILE A 62 1.95 9.45 -16.71
N VAL A 63 0.68 9.15 -16.39
CA VAL A 63 0.14 7.80 -16.58
C VAL A 63 0.06 7.43 -18.06
N GLY A 64 -0.48 8.30 -18.91
CA GLY A 64 -0.64 8.02 -20.34
C GLY A 64 0.70 7.79 -21.06
N ALA A 65 1.71 8.60 -20.74
CA ALA A 65 3.08 8.41 -21.23
C ALA A 65 3.67 7.09 -20.75
N GLY A 66 3.46 6.74 -19.47
CA GLY A 66 3.85 5.44 -18.92
C GLY A 66 3.24 4.26 -19.66
N VAL A 67 1.94 4.31 -19.97
CA VAL A 67 1.27 3.28 -20.77
C VAL A 67 1.87 3.19 -22.17
N GLY A 68 2.14 4.32 -22.83
CA GLY A 68 2.79 4.37 -24.14
C GLY A 68 4.19 3.77 -24.14
N LEU A 69 5.00 4.11 -23.13
CA LEU A 69 6.35 3.59 -22.92
C LEU A 69 6.33 2.08 -22.67
N ALA A 70 5.39 1.60 -21.86
CA ALA A 70 5.18 0.17 -21.62
C ALA A 70 4.88 -0.61 -22.92
N ILE A 71 4.07 -0.05 -23.81
CA ILE A 71 3.79 -0.64 -25.13
C ILE A 71 5.06 -0.71 -25.99
N GLN A 72 5.98 0.23 -25.83
CA GLN A 72 7.28 0.24 -26.52
C GLN A 72 8.36 -0.61 -25.84
N GLY A 73 7.99 -1.40 -24.81
CA GLY A 73 8.91 -2.32 -24.13
C GLY A 73 9.64 -1.73 -22.92
N MET A 74 9.33 -0.50 -22.53
CA MET A 74 9.89 0.11 -21.31
C MET A 74 9.15 -0.35 -20.06
N ARG A 75 9.74 -0.13 -18.88
CA ARG A 75 9.16 -0.49 -17.57
C ARG A 75 9.08 0.72 -16.65
N PRO A 76 8.19 1.68 -16.92
CA PRO A 76 8.21 2.96 -16.23
C PRO A 76 7.66 2.88 -14.79
N ILE A 77 8.39 3.52 -13.90
CA ILE A 77 7.99 3.88 -12.54
C ILE A 77 7.44 5.31 -12.63
N LEU A 78 6.19 5.48 -12.24
CA LEU A 78 5.41 6.70 -12.37
C LEU A 78 5.15 7.26 -10.98
N GLU A 79 5.79 8.37 -10.62
CA GLU A 79 5.59 9.03 -9.33
C GLU A 79 4.47 10.06 -9.41
N MET A 80 3.46 9.90 -8.56
CA MET A 80 2.52 10.96 -8.20
C MET A 80 3.11 11.68 -6.98
N GLN A 81 3.27 13.00 -7.05
CA GLN A 81 3.88 13.77 -5.97
C GLN A 81 3.14 13.59 -4.64
N PHE A 82 1.81 13.51 -4.71
CA PHE A 82 0.94 12.90 -3.71
C PHE A 82 -0.05 11.99 -4.39
N ILE A 83 -0.30 10.81 -3.81
CA ILE A 83 -1.22 9.85 -4.44
C ILE A 83 -2.66 10.37 -4.50
N ASP A 84 -3.01 11.41 -3.71
CA ASP A 84 -4.27 12.12 -3.80
C ASP A 84 -4.61 12.59 -5.22
N PHE A 85 -3.60 12.90 -6.03
CA PHE A 85 -3.73 13.39 -7.41
C PHE A 85 -3.80 12.26 -8.46
N ILE A 86 -3.69 11.00 -8.05
CA ILE A 86 -3.90 9.85 -8.95
C ILE A 86 -5.28 9.88 -9.64
N ALA A 87 -6.24 10.59 -9.03
CA ALA A 87 -7.58 10.82 -9.59
C ALA A 87 -7.55 11.51 -10.96
N CYS A 88 -6.58 12.40 -11.22
CA CYS A 88 -6.40 13.03 -12.53
C CYS A 88 -6.06 12.01 -13.63
N GLY A 89 -5.35 10.94 -13.29
CA GLY A 89 -4.97 9.85 -14.20
C GLY A 89 -5.95 8.67 -14.23
N PHE A 90 -7.12 8.77 -13.58
CA PHE A 90 -7.99 7.61 -13.33
C PHE A 90 -8.38 6.83 -14.59
N ASP A 91 -8.75 7.53 -15.67
CA ASP A 91 -9.10 6.91 -16.96
C ASP A 91 -7.92 6.13 -17.56
N GLN A 92 -6.72 6.72 -17.55
CA GLN A 92 -5.51 6.06 -18.05
C GLN A 92 -5.17 4.80 -17.25
N ILE A 93 -5.44 4.79 -15.95
CA ILE A 93 -5.20 3.62 -15.10
C ILE A 93 -6.24 2.53 -15.37
N VAL A 94 -7.52 2.89 -15.29
CA VAL A 94 -8.62 1.92 -15.27
C VAL A 94 -8.98 1.44 -16.68
N ASN A 95 -9.13 2.35 -17.64
CA ASN A 95 -9.58 2.01 -18.98
C ASN A 95 -8.42 1.67 -19.92
N MET A 96 -7.22 2.20 -19.68
CA MET A 96 -6.06 1.98 -20.54
C MET A 96 -5.09 0.94 -20.00
N ALA A 97 -4.47 1.16 -18.84
CA ALA A 97 -3.45 0.28 -18.31
C ALA A 97 -4.01 -1.09 -17.88
N ALA A 98 -5.04 -1.10 -17.02
CA ALA A 98 -5.60 -2.32 -16.45
C ALA A 98 -6.15 -3.30 -17.49
N THR A 99 -6.73 -2.77 -18.57
CA THR A 99 -7.36 -3.58 -19.62
C THR A 99 -6.38 -4.00 -20.72
N LEU A 100 -5.16 -3.45 -20.76
CA LEU A 100 -4.27 -3.54 -21.91
C LEU A 100 -3.99 -4.99 -22.33
N ARG A 101 -3.65 -5.85 -21.36
CA ARG A 101 -3.38 -7.26 -21.63
C ARG A 101 -4.61 -8.00 -22.14
N TYR A 102 -5.76 -7.76 -21.49
CA TYR A 102 -7.01 -8.44 -21.83
C TYR A 102 -7.50 -8.03 -23.23
N ARG A 103 -7.54 -6.72 -23.54
CA ARG A 103 -8.05 -6.19 -24.82
C ARG A 103 -7.20 -6.57 -26.04
N HIS A 104 -5.93 -6.95 -25.81
CA HIS A 104 -5.03 -7.45 -26.86
C HIS A 104 -4.86 -8.98 -26.83
N GLY A 105 -5.72 -9.72 -26.12
CA GLY A 105 -5.67 -11.18 -26.09
C GLY A 105 -4.34 -11.74 -25.57
N GLY A 106 -3.68 -11.03 -24.65
CA GLY A 106 -2.39 -11.42 -24.09
C GLY A 106 -1.16 -11.07 -24.94
N GLN A 107 -1.33 -10.46 -26.11
CA GLN A 107 -0.21 -10.10 -27.01
C GLN A 107 0.58 -8.86 -26.54
N THR A 108 0.08 -8.14 -25.54
CA THR A 108 0.71 -6.94 -24.98
C THR A 108 0.53 -6.94 -23.46
N SER A 109 1.49 -6.37 -22.74
CA SER A 109 1.49 -6.20 -21.29
C SER A 109 1.64 -4.72 -20.93
N CYS A 110 1.36 -4.35 -19.67
CA CYS A 110 1.53 -2.97 -19.19
C CYS A 110 2.42 -2.95 -17.93
N PRO A 111 3.75 -3.19 -18.06
CA PRO A 111 4.68 -3.19 -16.93
C PRO A 111 4.92 -1.77 -16.41
N ILE A 112 3.95 -1.21 -15.68
CA ILE A 112 4.05 0.11 -15.06
C ILE A 112 3.86 0.02 -13.55
N VAL A 113 4.59 0.86 -12.81
CA VAL A 113 4.36 1.04 -11.38
C VAL A 113 3.91 2.46 -11.13
N ILE A 114 2.71 2.66 -10.59
CA ILE A 114 2.21 3.97 -10.18
C ILE A 114 2.39 4.08 -8.68
N ARG A 115 3.33 4.92 -8.24
CA ARG A 115 3.67 5.08 -6.83
C ARG A 115 3.45 6.51 -6.35
N GLY A 116 3.27 6.67 -5.05
CA GLY A 116 3.19 7.99 -4.45
C GLY A 116 2.84 7.95 -2.97
N PRO A 117 3.10 9.06 -2.24
CA PRO A 117 2.82 9.13 -0.83
C PRO A 117 1.32 9.20 -0.56
N CYS A 118 0.84 8.32 0.31
CA CYS A 118 -0.54 8.22 0.78
C CYS A 118 -0.66 8.51 2.30
N GLY A 119 -1.89 8.57 2.78
CA GLY A 119 -2.24 8.52 4.21
C GLY A 119 -1.97 9.77 5.04
N ALA A 120 -2.59 9.88 6.19
CA ALA A 120 -2.64 11.05 7.07
C ALA A 120 -1.56 10.99 8.18
N GLY A 121 -1.74 11.79 9.23
CA GLY A 121 -0.89 11.76 10.44
C GLY A 121 0.34 12.68 10.36
N VAL A 122 0.36 13.55 9.36
CA VAL A 122 1.40 14.58 9.15
C VAL A 122 0.79 15.95 8.86
N HIS A 123 -0.49 16.14 9.20
CA HIS A 123 -1.23 17.40 9.00
C HIS A 123 -1.32 17.81 7.52
N GLY A 124 -1.56 16.84 6.63
CA GLY A 124 -1.65 17.05 5.18
C GLY A 124 -2.97 17.67 4.70
N GLY A 125 -3.98 17.79 5.57
CA GLY A 125 -5.28 18.31 5.21
C GLY A 125 -6.01 17.46 4.16
N VAL A 126 -6.75 18.10 3.26
CA VAL A 126 -7.70 17.42 2.36
C VAL A 126 -7.09 16.85 1.07
N TYR A 127 -5.91 17.32 0.67
CA TYR A 127 -5.27 16.98 -0.61
C TYR A 127 -3.93 16.25 -0.47
N HIS A 128 -3.49 15.97 0.76
CA HIS A 128 -2.24 15.27 1.02
C HIS A 128 -2.42 14.19 2.08
N SER A 129 -3.57 13.52 2.14
CA SER A 129 -3.87 12.58 3.23
C SER A 129 -4.77 11.42 2.81
N LYS A 130 -5.06 11.24 1.52
CA LYS A 130 -5.98 10.19 1.07
C LYS A 130 -5.28 8.82 0.99
N ASN A 131 -6.12 7.79 1.12
CA ASN A 131 -5.81 6.40 0.81
C ASN A 131 -6.78 5.99 -0.32
N PRO A 132 -6.33 5.93 -1.58
CA PRO A 132 -7.20 5.80 -2.75
C PRO A 132 -7.50 4.34 -3.16
N GLU A 133 -7.03 3.34 -2.41
CA GLU A 133 -7.11 1.92 -2.76
C GLU A 133 -8.53 1.48 -3.14
N ALA A 134 -9.55 2.00 -2.48
CA ALA A 134 -10.95 1.62 -2.71
C ALA A 134 -11.41 1.90 -4.16
N TRP A 135 -10.85 2.93 -4.82
CA TRP A 135 -11.18 3.24 -6.20
C TRP A 135 -10.65 2.19 -7.19
N PHE A 136 -9.61 1.45 -6.81
CA PHE A 136 -8.91 0.52 -7.69
C PHE A 136 -9.07 -0.95 -7.27
N PHE A 137 -9.50 -1.20 -6.04
CA PHE A 137 -9.66 -2.54 -5.46
C PHE A 137 -10.63 -3.44 -6.24
N HIS A 138 -11.53 -2.84 -7.02
CA HIS A 138 -12.54 -3.54 -7.84
C HIS A 138 -12.24 -3.50 -9.34
N VAL A 139 -11.01 -3.14 -9.74
CA VAL A 139 -10.61 -3.03 -11.15
C VAL A 139 -9.76 -4.24 -11.55
N PRO A 140 -10.29 -5.18 -12.35
CA PRO A 140 -9.52 -6.32 -12.84
C PRO A 140 -8.33 -5.87 -13.69
N GLY A 141 -7.21 -6.61 -13.59
CA GLY A 141 -5.98 -6.30 -14.30
C GLY A 141 -5.04 -5.35 -13.57
N LEU A 142 -5.48 -4.71 -12.48
CA LEU A 142 -4.60 -4.00 -11.56
C LEU A 142 -4.10 -4.89 -10.43
N LYS A 143 -2.93 -4.54 -9.91
CA LYS A 143 -2.45 -4.97 -8.60
C LYS A 143 -2.30 -3.75 -7.69
N VAL A 144 -2.60 -3.89 -6.41
CA VAL A 144 -2.50 -2.80 -5.41
C VAL A 144 -1.74 -3.29 -4.19
N VAL A 145 -0.67 -2.60 -3.81
CA VAL A 145 0.17 -2.95 -2.65
C VAL A 145 0.36 -1.75 -1.72
N ALA A 146 0.47 -2.03 -0.42
CA ALA A 146 0.59 -1.06 0.66
C ALA A 146 1.56 -1.58 1.75
N PRO A 147 2.88 -1.39 1.59
CA PRO A 147 3.88 -1.86 2.54
C PRO A 147 3.82 -1.09 3.86
N ALA A 148 4.03 -1.80 4.98
CA ALA A 148 4.08 -1.21 6.32
C ALA A 148 5.49 -1.11 6.92
N THR A 149 6.46 -1.85 6.38
CA THR A 149 7.84 -1.93 6.91
C THR A 149 8.87 -1.54 5.85
N ALA A 150 10.12 -1.26 6.24
CA ALA A 150 11.18 -0.96 5.28
C ALA A 150 11.54 -2.22 4.46
N HIS A 151 11.51 -3.40 5.10
CA HIS A 151 11.63 -4.69 4.46
C HIS A 151 10.61 -4.90 3.33
N ASP A 152 9.32 -4.66 3.61
CA ASP A 152 8.30 -4.85 2.57
C ASP A 152 8.34 -3.73 1.54
N ALA A 153 8.70 -2.51 1.93
CA ALA A 153 8.78 -1.40 1.00
C ALA A 153 9.84 -1.68 -0.09
N LYS A 154 11.02 -2.15 0.29
CA LYS A 154 12.02 -2.55 -0.70
C LYS A 154 11.53 -3.74 -1.53
N GLY A 155 11.11 -4.82 -0.87
CA GLY A 155 10.82 -6.08 -1.54
C GLY A 155 9.58 -6.04 -2.44
N LEU A 156 8.52 -5.34 -2.03
CA LEU A 156 7.30 -5.19 -2.84
C LEU A 156 7.52 -4.24 -4.01
N LEU A 157 8.34 -3.18 -3.86
CA LEU A 157 8.61 -2.28 -4.99
C LEU A 157 9.44 -3.01 -6.05
N LYS A 158 10.43 -3.82 -5.66
CA LYS A 158 11.16 -4.69 -6.58
C LYS A 158 10.23 -5.68 -7.28
N ALA A 159 9.32 -6.31 -6.54
CA ALA A 159 8.31 -7.19 -7.14
C ALA A 159 7.40 -6.45 -8.12
N ALA A 160 6.96 -5.24 -7.78
CA ALA A 160 6.10 -4.41 -8.63
C ALA A 160 6.80 -4.00 -9.93
N ILE A 161 8.06 -3.57 -9.87
CA ILE A 161 8.84 -3.18 -11.05
C ILE A 161 9.07 -4.39 -11.99
N ARG A 162 9.20 -5.59 -11.42
CA ARG A 162 9.37 -6.85 -12.16
C ARG A 162 8.06 -7.44 -12.68
N ASP A 163 6.92 -6.94 -12.23
CA ASP A 163 5.62 -7.43 -12.66
C ASP A 163 5.26 -6.89 -14.05
N ASP A 164 4.69 -7.73 -14.91
CA ASP A 164 4.32 -7.33 -16.27
C ASP A 164 2.93 -6.67 -16.36
N ASP A 165 2.22 -6.59 -15.23
CA ASP A 165 0.92 -5.94 -15.09
C ASP A 165 1.03 -4.63 -14.30
N PRO A 166 0.08 -3.69 -14.48
CA PRO A 166 0.11 -2.41 -13.80
C PRO A 166 -0.06 -2.57 -12.28
N VAL A 167 0.87 -2.00 -11.52
CA VAL A 167 0.86 -2.04 -10.05
C VAL A 167 0.72 -0.65 -9.45
N ILE A 168 -0.27 -0.45 -8.60
CA ILE A 168 -0.39 0.73 -7.74
C ILE A 168 0.35 0.45 -6.42
N TYR A 169 1.30 1.31 -6.10
CA TYR A 169 2.21 1.16 -4.97
C TYR A 169 2.02 2.32 -3.97
N LEU A 170 1.33 2.03 -2.87
CA LEU A 170 0.89 3.04 -1.90
C LEU A 170 1.91 3.20 -0.78
N GLU A 171 2.51 4.39 -0.69
CA GLU A 171 3.58 4.67 0.27
C GLU A 171 3.07 5.51 1.42
N HIS A 172 2.90 4.91 2.59
CA HIS A 172 2.36 5.69 3.68
C HIS A 172 3.40 6.70 4.21
N LYS A 173 3.21 7.99 3.93
CA LYS A 173 4.27 9.01 4.17
C LYS A 173 4.62 9.22 5.65
N PHE A 174 3.68 8.95 6.56
CA PHE A 174 3.96 8.90 7.99
C PHE A 174 5.12 7.96 8.35
N LEU A 175 5.32 6.89 7.56
CA LEU A 175 6.33 5.85 7.81
C LEU A 175 7.72 6.23 7.29
N TYR A 176 7.81 7.10 6.27
CA TYR A 176 9.03 7.36 5.50
C TYR A 176 10.31 7.49 6.32
N ARG A 177 10.28 8.30 7.37
CA ARG A 177 11.44 8.58 8.24
C ARG A 177 11.32 8.00 9.65
N ARG A 178 10.18 7.38 9.98
CA ARG A 178 9.88 6.82 11.30
C ARG A 178 10.29 5.35 11.40
N ILE A 179 10.07 4.58 10.34
CA ILE A 179 10.40 3.16 10.31
C ILE A 179 11.80 2.98 9.76
N LYS A 180 12.63 2.23 10.50
CA LYS A 180 14.01 1.88 10.13
C LYS A 180 14.28 0.44 10.49
N GLU A 181 14.86 -0.33 9.58
CA GLU A 181 15.14 -1.74 9.77
C GLU A 181 16.49 -2.11 9.13
N ASP A 182 17.14 -3.13 9.67
CA ASP A 182 18.25 -3.77 8.95
C ASP A 182 17.63 -4.68 7.87
N LEU A 183 17.99 -4.42 6.62
CA LEU A 183 17.45 -5.14 5.47
C LEU A 183 18.31 -6.35 5.12
N PRO A 184 17.72 -7.44 4.59
CA PRO A 184 18.50 -8.57 4.09
C PRO A 184 19.50 -8.15 3.01
N GLU A 185 20.67 -8.79 3.00
CA GLU A 185 21.62 -8.69 1.90
C GLU A 185 21.10 -9.41 0.65
N GLY A 186 21.63 -9.06 -0.52
CA GLY A 186 21.29 -9.70 -1.79
C GLY A 186 19.97 -9.24 -2.42
N ASP A 187 19.40 -10.07 -3.29
CA ASP A 187 18.21 -9.74 -4.08
C ASP A 187 16.92 -9.98 -3.28
N HIS A 188 16.63 -9.06 -2.36
CA HIS A 188 15.45 -9.12 -1.50
C HIS A 188 14.16 -8.78 -2.27
N VAL A 189 13.24 -9.74 -2.39
CA VAL A 189 11.93 -9.56 -3.06
C VAL A 189 10.82 -10.10 -2.18
N VAL A 190 9.71 -9.36 -2.07
CA VAL A 190 8.50 -9.81 -1.37
C VAL A 190 7.41 -10.09 -2.40
N PRO A 191 6.81 -11.30 -2.42
CA PRO A 191 5.82 -11.65 -3.44
C PRO A 191 4.53 -10.84 -3.28
N ILE A 192 4.03 -10.31 -4.40
CA ILE A 192 2.69 -9.72 -4.49
C ILE A 192 1.64 -10.83 -4.27
N GLY A 193 0.58 -10.50 -3.53
CA GLY A 193 -0.52 -11.41 -3.20
C GLY A 193 -0.26 -12.32 -2.00
N LYS A 194 0.75 -11.98 -1.17
CA LYS A 194 1.09 -12.71 0.05
C LYS A 194 1.06 -11.79 1.27
N ALA A 195 0.18 -12.12 2.21
CA ALA A 195 0.14 -11.46 3.50
C ALA A 195 1.32 -11.91 4.39
N ALA A 196 1.61 -11.13 5.42
CA ALA A 196 2.50 -11.53 6.50
C ALA A 196 1.73 -11.76 7.79
N LEU A 197 1.98 -12.91 8.40
CA LEU A 197 1.66 -13.15 9.79
C LEU A 197 2.71 -12.47 10.67
N ARG A 198 2.37 -11.31 11.23
CA ARG A 198 3.29 -10.47 12.03
C ARG A 198 3.40 -10.92 13.48
N LYS A 199 2.32 -11.49 13.98
CA LYS A 199 2.24 -12.09 15.31
C LYS A 199 1.24 -13.23 15.26
N GLU A 200 1.64 -14.41 15.74
CA GLU A 200 0.71 -15.51 15.98
C GLU A 200 -0.18 -15.19 17.19
N GLY A 201 -1.44 -15.62 17.12
CA GLY A 201 -2.37 -15.56 18.25
C GLY A 201 -3.49 -16.56 18.10
N ARG A 202 -4.38 -16.59 19.09
CA ARG A 202 -5.43 -17.61 19.21
C ARG A 202 -6.82 -17.05 19.53
N ASP A 203 -6.91 -15.88 20.15
CA ASP A 203 -8.19 -15.39 20.67
C ASP A 203 -8.96 -14.54 19.66
N LEU A 204 -8.25 -13.79 18.81
CA LEU A 204 -8.84 -13.02 17.70
C LEU A 204 -7.81 -12.69 16.63
N THR A 205 -8.28 -12.45 15.42
CA THR A 205 -7.48 -12.02 14.27
C THR A 205 -7.70 -10.55 13.97
N VAL A 206 -6.61 -9.77 13.90
CA VAL A 206 -6.58 -8.42 13.34
C VAL A 206 -6.00 -8.45 11.93
N ILE A 207 -6.79 -8.01 10.95
CA ILE A 207 -6.39 -7.87 9.55
C ILE A 207 -6.15 -6.39 9.27
N THR A 208 -4.95 -6.03 8.79
CA THR A 208 -4.58 -4.64 8.57
C THR A 208 -3.52 -4.50 7.47
N TYR A 209 -3.14 -3.27 7.13
CA TYR A 209 -2.09 -2.94 6.15
C TYR A 209 -1.65 -1.47 6.34
N GLY A 210 -0.51 -1.08 5.77
CA GLY A 210 -0.03 0.31 5.85
C GLY A 210 0.27 0.77 7.28
N SER A 211 0.03 2.05 7.60
CA SER A 211 0.41 2.62 8.90
C SER A 211 -0.28 2.00 10.13
N PRO A 212 -1.56 1.57 10.08
CA PRO A 212 -2.21 0.96 11.25
C PRO A 212 -1.53 -0.31 11.77
N VAL A 213 -0.73 -1.01 10.96
CA VAL A 213 0.07 -2.18 11.38
C VAL A 213 0.86 -1.89 12.66
N HIS A 214 1.43 -0.69 12.78
CA HIS A 214 2.28 -0.32 13.92
C HIS A 214 1.47 -0.14 15.22
N ALA A 215 0.28 0.48 15.13
CA ALA A 215 -0.62 0.64 16.27
C ALA A 215 -1.21 -0.72 16.71
N VAL A 216 -1.54 -1.58 15.74
CA VAL A 216 -2.01 -2.95 16.00
C VAL A 216 -0.93 -3.78 16.70
N MET A 217 0.30 -3.77 16.19
CA MET A 217 1.42 -4.50 16.82
C MET A 217 1.73 -3.98 18.22
N LYS A 218 1.57 -2.69 18.48
CA LYS A 218 1.68 -2.12 19.83
C LYS A 218 0.54 -2.61 20.73
N ALA A 219 -0.71 -2.56 20.26
CA ALA A 219 -1.85 -3.07 21.03
C ALA A 219 -1.69 -4.57 21.35
N ALA A 220 -1.26 -5.39 20.39
CA ALA A 220 -1.04 -6.81 20.58
C ALA A 220 0.06 -7.15 21.59
N ARG A 221 1.05 -6.26 21.79
CA ARG A 221 2.04 -6.39 22.87
C ARG A 221 1.46 -5.92 24.21
N ASP A 222 0.85 -4.74 24.22
CA ASP A 222 0.38 -4.10 25.45
C ASP A 222 -0.78 -4.87 26.09
N MET A 223 -1.57 -5.59 25.29
CA MET A 223 -2.74 -6.35 25.73
C MET A 223 -2.48 -7.86 25.86
N ALA A 224 -1.21 -8.32 25.77
CA ALA A 224 -0.90 -9.75 25.73
C ALA A 224 -1.34 -10.55 26.97
N SER A 225 -1.54 -9.89 28.12
CA SER A 225 -2.12 -10.50 29.32
C SER A 225 -3.65 -10.50 29.35
N GLU A 226 -4.30 -9.74 28.46
CA GLU A 226 -5.76 -9.63 28.32
C GLU A 226 -6.29 -10.51 27.18
N VAL A 227 -5.57 -10.56 26.05
CA VAL A 227 -6.00 -11.24 24.81
C VAL A 227 -4.81 -11.59 23.91
N ASP A 228 -4.80 -12.81 23.36
CA ASP A 228 -3.77 -13.30 22.43
C ASP A 228 -4.14 -13.01 20.97
N ILE A 229 -3.66 -11.88 20.48
CA ILE A 229 -4.01 -11.33 19.16
C ILE A 229 -3.14 -11.90 18.04
N GLU A 230 -3.77 -12.47 17.02
CA GLU A 230 -3.15 -12.76 15.74
C GLU A 230 -3.15 -11.51 14.85
N VAL A 231 -2.02 -11.15 14.24
CA VAL A 231 -1.90 -9.96 13.39
C VAL A 231 -1.50 -10.34 11.97
N ILE A 232 -2.40 -10.10 11.03
CA ILE A 232 -2.17 -10.22 9.59
C ILE A 232 -1.96 -8.83 8.99
N ASP A 233 -0.79 -8.62 8.39
CA ASP A 233 -0.51 -7.51 7.49
C ASP A 233 -0.74 -7.98 6.05
N LEU A 234 -1.73 -7.42 5.37
CA LEU A 234 -2.13 -7.86 4.03
C LEU A 234 -1.01 -7.68 3.01
N ARG A 235 -0.18 -6.62 3.13
CA ARG A 235 0.82 -6.17 2.14
C ARG A 235 0.27 -5.85 0.74
N THR A 236 -0.45 -6.79 0.13
CA THR A 236 -1.17 -6.67 -1.14
C THR A 236 -2.67 -6.60 -0.86
N LEU A 237 -3.31 -5.59 -1.43
CA LEU A 237 -4.74 -5.37 -1.34
C LEU A 237 -5.46 -6.02 -2.52
N LEU A 238 -4.85 -6.00 -3.72
CA LEU A 238 -5.38 -6.66 -4.91
C LEU A 238 -4.25 -7.38 -5.65
N PRO A 239 -4.32 -8.71 -5.83
CA PRO A 239 -5.20 -9.65 -5.14
C PRO A 239 -4.75 -9.84 -3.67
N TYR A 240 -5.68 -9.75 -2.71
CA TYR A 240 -5.37 -10.05 -1.31
C TYR A 240 -5.27 -11.56 -1.04
N ASP A 241 -4.48 -11.94 -0.03
CA ASP A 241 -4.20 -13.33 0.32
C ASP A 241 -5.36 -13.97 1.12
N TRP A 242 -6.41 -14.36 0.41
CA TRP A 242 -7.58 -15.00 1.02
C TRP A 242 -7.24 -16.28 1.78
N LYS A 243 -6.23 -17.03 1.33
CA LYS A 243 -5.83 -18.29 1.97
C LYS A 243 -5.39 -18.03 3.42
N THR A 244 -4.48 -17.07 3.60
CA THR A 244 -3.96 -16.69 4.92
C THR A 244 -5.06 -16.13 5.83
N ILE A 245 -5.96 -15.28 5.29
CA ILE A 245 -7.12 -14.78 6.04
C ILE A 245 -7.99 -15.93 6.52
N ARG A 246 -8.39 -16.83 5.62
CA ARG A 246 -9.25 -17.96 5.95
C ARG A 246 -8.65 -18.85 7.04
N GLU A 247 -7.38 -19.23 6.90
CA GLU A 247 -6.70 -20.09 7.88
C GLU A 247 -6.65 -19.46 9.27
N SER A 248 -6.43 -18.15 9.35
CA SER A 248 -6.41 -17.40 10.60
C SER A 248 -7.80 -17.27 11.22
N VAL A 249 -8.81 -16.90 10.43
CA VAL A 249 -10.19 -16.74 10.92
C VAL A 249 -10.78 -18.07 11.40
N THR A 250 -10.55 -19.17 10.67
CA THR A 250 -10.97 -20.51 11.11
C THR A 250 -10.33 -20.92 12.44
N LYS A 251 -9.13 -20.40 12.74
CA LYS A 251 -8.43 -20.68 14.00
C LYS A 251 -8.94 -19.84 15.16
N THR A 252 -9.24 -18.57 14.95
CA THR A 252 -9.48 -17.60 16.04
C THR A 252 -10.94 -17.21 16.26
N GLY A 253 -11.80 -17.38 15.26
CA GLY A 253 -13.25 -17.15 15.32
C GLY A 253 -13.72 -15.69 15.51
N LYS A 254 -12.86 -14.77 15.94
CA LYS A 254 -13.16 -13.35 16.09
C LYS A 254 -12.28 -12.50 15.19
N VAL A 255 -12.88 -11.55 14.45
CA VAL A 255 -12.17 -10.78 13.43
C VAL A 255 -12.36 -9.27 13.56
N LEU A 256 -11.25 -8.54 13.56
CA LEU A 256 -11.22 -7.09 13.47
C LEU A 256 -10.41 -6.66 12.23
N ILE A 257 -11.02 -5.90 11.33
CA ILE A 257 -10.32 -5.33 10.17
C ILE A 257 -10.01 -3.85 10.45
N ILE A 258 -8.75 -3.45 10.31
CA ILE A 258 -8.30 -2.08 10.59
C ILE A 258 -7.58 -1.47 9.38
N HIS A 259 -8.08 -0.34 8.90
CA HIS A 259 -7.45 0.41 7.80
C HIS A 259 -7.65 1.91 7.92
N GLU A 260 -6.75 2.72 7.36
CA GLU A 260 -6.85 4.18 7.45
C GLU A 260 -7.84 4.79 6.44
N ALA A 261 -8.16 4.11 5.33
CA ALA A 261 -9.21 4.57 4.42
C ALA A 261 -10.57 4.75 5.13
N ARG A 262 -11.51 5.40 4.46
CA ARG A 262 -12.86 5.65 4.97
C ARG A 262 -13.60 4.35 5.26
N LEU A 263 -14.45 4.37 6.29
CA LEU A 263 -15.23 3.20 6.70
C LEU A 263 -16.20 2.78 5.60
N THR A 264 -16.91 3.73 5.00
CA THR A 264 -17.84 3.47 3.91
C THR A 264 -17.08 3.29 2.60
N GLY A 265 -17.34 2.16 1.91
CA GLY A 265 -16.68 1.82 0.65
C GLY A 265 -15.21 1.40 0.76
N GLY A 266 -14.62 1.43 1.96
CA GLY A 266 -13.27 0.90 2.20
C GLY A 266 -13.19 -0.62 2.00
N ILE A 267 -11.99 -1.11 1.68
CA ILE A 267 -11.77 -2.53 1.32
C ILE A 267 -12.15 -3.50 2.44
N GLY A 268 -12.14 -3.04 3.70
CA GLY A 268 -12.57 -3.85 4.84
C GLY A 268 -14.02 -4.29 4.75
N GLY A 269 -14.87 -3.58 3.98
CA GLY A 269 -16.24 -4.02 3.71
C GLY A 269 -16.31 -5.32 2.90
N GLU A 270 -15.54 -5.44 1.82
CA GLU A 270 -15.48 -6.65 0.98
C GLU A 270 -14.91 -7.82 1.77
N ILE A 271 -13.79 -7.60 2.48
CA ILE A 271 -13.16 -8.65 3.30
C ILE A 271 -14.13 -9.14 4.38
N ALA A 272 -14.84 -8.22 5.06
CA ALA A 272 -15.82 -8.59 6.07
C ALA A 272 -17.00 -9.38 5.49
N ALA A 273 -17.53 -8.96 4.33
CA ALA A 273 -18.63 -9.64 3.66
C ALA A 273 -18.23 -11.06 3.25
N ARG A 274 -17.03 -11.24 2.70
CA ARG A 274 -16.54 -12.57 2.32
C ARG A 274 -16.30 -13.47 3.53
N ILE A 275 -15.74 -12.95 4.62
CA ILE A 275 -15.60 -13.71 5.86
C ILE A 275 -16.96 -14.14 6.39
N ALA A 276 -17.93 -13.21 6.46
CA ALA A 276 -19.26 -13.51 6.95
C ALA A 276 -20.03 -14.50 6.05
N GLY A 277 -19.78 -14.50 4.74
CA GLY A 277 -20.40 -15.44 3.79
C GLY A 277 -19.74 -16.82 3.77
N ASP A 278 -18.40 -16.86 3.67
CA ASP A 278 -17.65 -18.09 3.44
C ASP A 278 -17.29 -18.82 4.76
N LEU A 279 -17.23 -18.11 5.89
CA LEU A 279 -16.69 -18.62 7.17
C LEU A 279 -17.66 -18.43 8.35
N PHE A 280 -18.95 -18.24 8.09
CA PHE A 280 -19.96 -17.97 9.13
C PHE A 280 -19.94 -18.98 10.28
N GLU A 281 -19.78 -20.26 9.95
CA GLU A 281 -19.76 -21.38 10.92
C GLU A 281 -18.57 -21.37 11.89
N TYR A 282 -17.53 -20.56 11.60
CA TYR A 282 -16.37 -20.38 12.46
C TYR A 282 -16.44 -19.09 13.30
N LEU A 283 -17.44 -18.24 13.12
CA LEU A 283 -17.47 -16.93 13.76
C LEU A 283 -18.09 -16.98 15.17
N ASP A 284 -17.30 -16.59 16.17
CA ASP A 284 -17.72 -16.45 17.57
C ASP A 284 -18.18 -15.02 17.92
N GLY A 285 -18.24 -14.14 16.92
CA GLY A 285 -18.65 -12.75 17.08
C GLY A 285 -18.79 -12.03 15.73
N PRO A 286 -19.26 -10.77 15.73
CA PRO A 286 -19.36 -10.00 14.49
C PRO A 286 -17.97 -9.71 13.92
N VAL A 287 -17.86 -9.72 12.58
CA VAL A 287 -16.67 -9.17 11.92
C VAL A 287 -16.70 -7.64 12.09
N MET A 288 -15.82 -7.13 12.96
CA MET A 288 -15.75 -5.70 13.26
C MET A 288 -14.79 -4.97 12.31
N ARG A 289 -15.06 -3.69 12.08
CA ARG A 289 -14.21 -2.81 11.26
C ARG A 289 -13.88 -1.54 12.02
N LEU A 290 -12.62 -1.17 12.05
CA LEU A 290 -12.14 0.12 12.53
C LEU A 290 -11.46 0.86 11.38
N ALA A 291 -11.98 2.04 11.05
CA ALA A 291 -11.49 2.83 9.93
C ALA A 291 -11.55 4.32 10.23
N SER A 292 -11.02 5.15 9.32
CA SER A 292 -11.23 6.59 9.43
C SER A 292 -12.71 6.93 9.32
N LYS A 293 -13.14 7.97 10.03
CA LYS A 293 -14.51 8.52 9.91
C LYS A 293 -14.80 8.94 8.47
N ASP A 294 -16.08 8.88 8.08
CA ASP A 294 -16.57 9.25 6.75
C ASP A 294 -16.67 10.79 6.60
N THR A 295 -15.51 11.46 6.69
CA THR A 295 -15.34 12.91 6.57
C THR A 295 -14.10 13.22 5.74
N HIS A 296 -13.79 14.50 5.50
CA HIS A 296 -12.47 14.88 4.99
C HIS A 296 -11.41 14.85 6.10
N ASN A 297 -10.13 14.71 5.75
CA ASN A 297 -9.04 14.84 6.72
C ASN A 297 -8.83 16.31 7.09
N ALA A 298 -8.74 16.59 8.38
CA ALA A 298 -8.53 17.93 8.90
C ALA A 298 -7.04 18.30 8.89
N PHE A 299 -6.74 19.59 8.75
CA PHE A 299 -5.39 20.12 8.97
C PHE A 299 -5.06 20.24 10.46
N ALA A 300 -6.05 20.64 11.28
CA ALA A 300 -5.85 20.78 12.73
C ALA A 300 -5.58 19.41 13.38
N GLY A 301 -4.45 19.27 14.06
CA GLY A 301 -3.98 18.02 14.67
C GLY A 301 -5.04 17.29 15.51
N PRO A 302 -5.71 17.94 16.48
CA PRO A 302 -6.75 17.28 17.29
C PRO A 302 -7.91 16.71 16.46
N MET A 303 -8.28 17.36 15.35
CA MET A 303 -9.32 16.85 14.45
C MET A 303 -8.80 15.70 13.58
N GLU A 304 -7.56 15.77 13.09
CA GLU A 304 -6.93 14.66 12.34
C GLU A 304 -6.88 13.39 13.19
N GLU A 305 -6.41 13.49 14.44
CA GLU A 305 -6.37 12.39 15.41
C GLU A 305 -7.76 11.85 15.76
N TYR A 306 -8.78 12.70 15.80
CA TYR A 306 -10.17 12.28 16.00
C TYR A 306 -10.73 11.51 14.80
N ILE A 307 -10.30 11.83 13.58
CA ILE A 307 -10.78 11.21 12.34
C ILE A 307 -10.15 9.85 12.10
N ILE A 308 -8.83 9.72 12.24
CA ILE A 308 -8.09 8.52 11.83
C ILE A 308 -8.03 7.45 12.92
N PRO A 309 -7.81 6.16 12.59
CA PRO A 309 -7.47 5.14 13.57
C PRO A 309 -6.21 5.53 14.34
N ASN A 310 -6.21 5.33 15.66
CA ASN A 310 -5.08 5.61 16.52
C ASN A 310 -4.97 4.52 17.61
N GLN A 311 -3.94 4.60 18.45
CA GLN A 311 -3.67 3.57 19.46
C GLN A 311 -4.87 3.32 20.40
N GLU A 312 -5.51 4.38 20.88
CA GLU A 312 -6.63 4.29 21.82
C GLU A 312 -7.82 3.56 21.19
N LYS A 313 -8.23 3.99 19.99
CA LYS A 313 -9.35 3.38 19.25
C LYS A 313 -9.07 1.93 18.87
N VAL A 314 -7.83 1.60 18.51
CA VAL A 314 -7.40 0.22 18.22
C VAL A 314 -7.55 -0.65 19.46
N THR A 315 -7.01 -0.23 20.60
CA THR A 315 -7.13 -0.95 21.87
C THR A 315 -8.60 -1.13 22.29
N GLU A 316 -9.43 -0.09 22.17
CA GLU A 316 -10.85 -0.15 22.49
C GLU A 316 -11.61 -1.14 21.59
N ALA A 317 -11.37 -1.09 20.27
CA ALA A 317 -12.00 -2.00 19.32
C ALA A 317 -11.64 -3.46 19.58
N ILE A 318 -10.39 -3.74 19.94
CA ILE A 318 -9.92 -5.08 20.33
C ILE A 318 -10.65 -5.55 21.59
N ARG A 319 -10.68 -4.73 22.66
CA ARG A 319 -11.39 -5.09 23.91
C ARG A 319 -12.87 -5.38 23.65
N LYS A 320 -13.51 -4.54 22.84
CA LYS A 320 -14.92 -4.71 22.48
C LYS A 320 -15.18 -6.03 21.75
N LEU A 321 -14.32 -6.39 20.80
CA LEU A 321 -14.45 -7.67 20.08
C LEU A 321 -14.16 -8.87 21.00
N ALA A 322 -13.13 -8.77 21.83
CA ALA A 322 -12.75 -9.84 22.75
C ALA A 322 -13.89 -10.21 23.73
N ALA A 323 -14.70 -9.23 24.12
CA ALA A 323 -15.79 -9.38 25.09
C ALA A 323 -17.09 -10.04 24.56
N TYR A 324 -17.21 -10.31 23.25
CA TYR A 324 -18.33 -11.11 22.71
C TYR A 324 -18.25 -12.57 23.17
#